data_AF-A0A942SC98-F1
#
_entry.id   AF-A0A942SC98-F1
#
_cell.length_a   1.000
_cell.length_b   1.000
_cell.length_c   1.000
_cell.angle_alpha   90.00
_cell.angle_beta   90.00
_cell.angle_gamma   90.00
#
_symmetry.space_group_name_H-M   'P 1'
#
loop_
_entity.id
_entity.type
_entity.pdbx_description
1 polymer ?
#
loop_
_entity_poly.entity_id
_entity_poly.type
_entity_poly.pdbx_seq_one_letter_code
_entity_poly.pdbx_strand_id
1 'polypeptide(L)'
;MKQISFLGIAIFSVFCAKKQEVNIAPPVVSDPVSYWVTNADQSALLKKQTTGLFTGNVNNTYPVIDIDSSQRFQEIDGFGYTLTGGSAYLINQMDAGARLNLLKELFGNSEDAIGISYLRISIGASDLSRTVFSYNDLPSGETDTMLNKFSLSLDTVDLIPVIKQIQAINPYIKFMGSPWSPPVWMKSNQSSIGGFLLPKYYSVYANYFVKYLQVMKQRGIEVDAITIQNEPQHGGNNPSLLMSASEQADFIK
;
A
#
# COMPACT_ATOMS: atom_id res chain seq x y z
N MET A 1 -56.43 58.31 25.00
CA MET A 1 -56.79 59.28 23.94
C MET A 1 -55.87 59.01 22.76
N LYS A 2 -56.47 58.59 21.62
CA LYS A 2 -55.87 58.37 20.29
C LYS A 2 -54.75 57.31 20.14
N GLN A 3 -55.17 56.13 19.68
CA GLN A 3 -54.36 55.20 18.88
C GLN A 3 -53.93 55.90 17.57
N ILE A 4 -52.67 55.74 17.19
CA ILE A 4 -52.16 56.03 15.84
C ILE A 4 -51.47 54.75 15.37
N SER A 5 -52.14 54.03 14.47
CA SER A 5 -51.60 52.88 13.78
C SER A 5 -50.78 53.37 12.58
N PHE A 6 -49.47 53.07 12.56
CA PHE A 6 -48.66 53.21 11.34
C PHE A 6 -48.61 51.87 10.62
N LEU A 7 -49.25 51.83 9.44
CA LEU A 7 -49.19 50.73 8.50
C LEU A 7 -47.90 50.89 7.67
N GLY A 8 -46.84 50.16 8.05
CA GLY A 8 -45.61 50.10 7.28
C GLY A 8 -45.75 49.15 6.09
N ILE A 9 -45.87 49.68 4.88
CA ILE A 9 -45.78 48.91 3.63
C ILE A 9 -44.29 48.63 3.38
N ALA A 10 -43.87 47.38 3.59
CA ALA A 10 -42.54 46.93 3.20
C ALA A 10 -42.54 46.55 1.71
N ILE A 11 -41.95 47.39 0.87
CA ILE A 11 -41.67 47.08 -0.53
C ILE A 11 -40.44 46.18 -0.56
N PHE A 12 -40.64 44.87 -0.75
CA PHE A 12 -39.55 43.94 -1.06
C PHE A 12 -39.17 44.12 -2.53
N SER A 13 -38.14 44.94 -2.78
CA SER A 13 -37.44 44.94 -4.07
C SER A 13 -36.65 43.64 -4.19
N VAL A 14 -37.16 42.69 -4.98
CA VAL A 14 -36.42 41.50 -5.40
C VAL A 14 -35.32 41.94 -6.35
N PHE A 15 -34.11 42.15 -5.82
CA PHE A 15 -32.91 42.27 -6.64
C PHE A 15 -32.56 40.87 -7.17
N CYS A 16 -32.90 40.62 -8.42
CA CYS A 16 -32.36 39.49 -9.17
C CYS A 16 -30.88 39.77 -9.44
N ALA A 17 -29.99 39.23 -8.62
CA ALA A 17 -28.56 39.26 -8.90
C ALA A 17 -28.32 38.46 -10.18
N LYS A 18 -27.94 39.14 -11.27
CA LYS A 18 -27.44 38.48 -12.47
C LYS A 18 -26.27 37.59 -12.05
N LYS A 19 -26.42 36.28 -12.28
CA LYS A 19 -25.37 35.29 -12.11
C LYS A 19 -24.17 35.78 -12.92
N GLN A 20 -23.07 36.10 -12.23
CA GLN A 20 -21.83 36.47 -12.88
C GLN A 20 -21.31 35.20 -13.55
N GLU A 21 -21.49 35.09 -14.87
CA GLU A 21 -20.81 34.08 -15.65
C GLU A 21 -19.31 34.38 -15.54
N VAL A 22 -18.64 33.59 -14.70
CA VAL A 22 -17.18 33.52 -14.72
C VAL A 22 -16.84 32.94 -16.08
N ASN A 23 -16.42 33.81 -16.99
CA ASN A 23 -15.82 33.41 -18.25
C ASN A 23 -14.45 32.82 -17.90
N ILE A 24 -14.44 31.54 -17.53
CA ILE A 24 -13.21 30.78 -17.33
C ILE A 24 -12.62 30.66 -18.73
N ALA A 25 -11.61 31.47 -19.04
CA ALA A 25 -10.81 31.27 -20.23
C ALA A 25 -10.37 29.79 -20.25
N PRO A 26 -10.49 29.08 -21.39
CA PRO A 26 -10.02 27.71 -21.47
C PRO A 26 -8.58 27.67 -20.92
N PRO A 27 -8.23 26.66 -20.10
CA PRO A 27 -6.89 26.56 -19.56
C PRO A 27 -5.90 26.67 -20.72
N VAL A 28 -4.94 27.59 -20.61
CA VAL A 28 -3.83 27.68 -21.54
C VAL A 28 -3.15 26.31 -21.48
N VAL A 29 -3.28 25.52 -22.56
CA VAL A 29 -2.64 24.21 -22.65
C VAL A 29 -1.16 24.45 -22.78
N SER A 30 -0.45 24.44 -21.65
CA SER A 30 0.99 24.71 -21.58
C SER A 30 1.79 23.61 -20.90
N ASP A 31 1.24 22.42 -20.68
CA ASP A 31 2.03 21.36 -20.04
C ASP A 31 2.73 20.52 -21.13
N PRO A 32 4.07 20.64 -21.27
CA PRO A 32 4.81 19.78 -22.19
C PRO A 32 4.68 18.32 -21.75
N VAL A 33 4.39 17.44 -22.72
CA VAL A 33 4.41 15.99 -22.46
C VAL A 33 5.83 15.60 -22.06
N SER A 34 5.97 15.10 -20.83
CA SER A 34 7.21 14.45 -20.38
C SER A 34 7.10 12.95 -20.61
N TYR A 35 8.19 12.34 -21.07
CA TYR A 35 8.26 10.89 -21.23
C TYR A 35 9.65 10.36 -20.87
N TRP A 36 9.66 9.11 -20.44
CA TRP A 36 10.84 8.37 -20.02
C TRP A 36 10.94 7.11 -20.89
N VAL A 37 12.17 6.73 -21.23
CA VAL A 37 12.45 5.58 -22.10
C VAL A 37 13.38 4.60 -21.39
N THR A 38 13.04 3.32 -21.49
CA THR A 38 13.91 2.19 -21.19
C THR A 38 14.02 1.34 -22.44
N ASN A 39 15.24 1.17 -22.97
CA ASN A 39 15.50 0.34 -24.14
C ASN A 39 16.01 -1.04 -23.70
N ALA A 40 15.66 -2.09 -24.46
CA ALA A 40 16.10 -3.46 -24.17
C ALA A 40 17.62 -3.63 -24.24
N ASP A 41 18.30 -2.83 -25.07
CA ASP A 41 19.77 -2.80 -25.18
C ASP A 41 20.45 -1.94 -24.09
N GLN A 42 19.67 -1.40 -23.14
CA GLN A 42 20.11 -0.55 -22.04
C GLN A 42 20.73 0.80 -22.46
N SER A 43 20.60 1.21 -23.73
CA SER A 43 21.04 2.54 -24.20
C SER A 43 20.30 3.71 -23.52
N ALA A 44 19.13 3.42 -22.95
CA ALA A 44 18.37 4.29 -22.05
C ALA A 44 17.77 3.42 -20.93
N LEU A 45 17.88 3.89 -19.68
CA LEU A 45 17.35 3.22 -18.48
C LEU A 45 16.53 4.24 -17.69
N LEU A 46 15.20 4.18 -17.81
CA LEU A 46 14.26 5.16 -17.26
C LEU A 46 14.73 6.61 -17.49
N LYS A 47 15.21 6.89 -18.70
CA LYS A 47 15.85 8.16 -19.02
C LYS A 47 14.80 9.16 -19.49
N LYS A 48 14.64 10.27 -18.77
CA LYS A 48 13.80 11.37 -19.22
C LYS A 48 14.31 11.92 -20.55
N GLN A 49 13.39 12.15 -21.46
CA GLN A 49 13.70 12.66 -22.79
C GLN A 49 13.49 14.18 -22.84
N THR A 50 14.42 14.87 -23.50
CA THR A 50 14.40 16.34 -23.63
C THR A 50 13.71 16.81 -24.92
N THR A 51 13.42 15.88 -25.84
CA THR A 51 12.77 16.18 -27.11
C THR A 51 11.27 15.94 -26.98
N GLY A 52 10.45 16.98 -26.79
CA GLY A 52 9.00 16.78 -26.79
C GLY A 52 8.22 18.06 -27.05
N LEU A 53 7.77 18.25 -28.29
CA LEU A 53 6.42 18.72 -28.67
C LEU A 53 6.22 18.48 -30.18
N PHE A 54 5.14 17.76 -30.54
CA PHE A 54 4.48 17.90 -31.84
C PHE A 54 3.18 18.66 -31.58
N THR A 55 3.23 19.99 -31.61
CA THR A 55 2.01 20.81 -31.59
C THR A 55 1.54 21.03 -33.03
N GLY A 56 0.29 20.68 -33.32
CA GLY A 56 -0.38 20.99 -34.59
C GLY A 56 -0.90 19.77 -35.34
N ASN A 57 -1.69 20.01 -36.39
CA ASN A 57 -2.08 18.99 -37.36
C ASN A 57 -0.86 18.61 -38.21
N VAL A 58 0.01 17.76 -37.65
CA VAL A 58 1.08 17.14 -38.42
C VAL A 58 0.49 16.00 -39.23
N ASN A 59 0.88 15.89 -40.50
CA ASN A 59 0.59 14.69 -41.30
C ASN A 59 1.22 13.49 -40.61
N ASN A 60 0.41 12.71 -39.89
CA ASN A 60 0.85 11.52 -39.17
C ASN A 60 0.51 10.28 -40.01
N THR A 61 1.53 9.50 -40.38
CA THR A 61 1.36 8.20 -41.05
C THR A 61 1.40 7.02 -40.09
N TYR A 62 1.62 7.27 -38.80
CA TYR A 62 1.65 6.23 -37.76
C TYR A 62 0.26 5.98 -37.17
N PRO A 63 0.04 4.80 -36.55
CA PRO A 63 -1.17 4.54 -35.78
C PRO A 63 -1.42 5.62 -34.72
N VAL A 64 -2.69 5.97 -34.52
CA VAL A 64 -3.12 6.97 -33.55
C VAL A 64 -3.80 6.27 -32.37
N ILE A 65 -3.45 6.69 -31.15
CA ILE A 65 -4.13 6.28 -29.92
C ILE A 65 -4.86 7.51 -29.40
N ASP A 66 -6.19 7.47 -29.43
CA ASP A 66 -7.06 8.55 -28.93
C ASP A 66 -7.45 8.31 -27.47
N ILE A 67 -7.39 9.37 -26.66
CA ILE A 67 -7.74 9.33 -25.23
C ILE A 67 -9.08 10.05 -25.03
N ASP A 68 -10.13 9.31 -24.68
CA ASP A 68 -11.44 9.88 -24.30
C ASP A 68 -11.49 10.16 -22.79
N SER A 69 -11.28 11.43 -22.43
CA SER A 69 -11.33 11.89 -21.04
C SER A 69 -12.74 12.04 -20.48
N SER A 70 -13.79 11.57 -21.15
CA SER A 70 -15.14 11.43 -20.58
C SER A 70 -15.40 10.00 -20.04
N GLN A 71 -14.66 9.01 -20.52
CA GLN A 71 -14.74 7.63 -20.04
C GLN A 71 -13.87 7.45 -18.80
N ARG A 72 -14.42 6.81 -17.76
CA ARG A 72 -13.74 6.55 -16.47
C ARG A 72 -13.81 5.07 -16.13
N PHE A 73 -12.76 4.57 -15.50
CA PHE A 73 -12.65 3.19 -15.02
C PHE A 73 -12.26 3.19 -13.53
N GLN A 74 -11.46 2.23 -13.08
CA GLN A 74 -10.99 2.12 -11.70
C GLN A 74 -10.07 3.29 -11.30
N GLU A 75 -10.07 3.58 -10.01
CA GLU A 75 -9.03 4.39 -9.38
C GLU A 75 -7.77 3.53 -9.14
N ILE A 76 -6.61 4.20 -9.02
CA ILE A 76 -5.33 3.54 -8.83
C ILE A 76 -4.82 3.84 -7.42
N ASP A 77 -4.69 2.79 -6.60
CA ASP A 77 -4.20 2.94 -5.23
C ASP A 77 -2.71 3.25 -5.14
N GLY A 78 -1.90 2.64 -6.02
CA GLY A 78 -0.46 2.81 -6.06
C GLY A 78 0.26 1.66 -6.78
N PHE A 79 1.58 1.77 -6.85
CA PHE A 79 2.46 0.78 -7.47
C PHE A 79 3.66 0.49 -6.56
N GLY A 80 4.17 -0.73 -6.64
CA GLY A 80 5.40 -1.12 -5.97
C GLY A 80 5.70 -2.61 -5.97
N TYR A 81 6.30 -3.07 -4.88
CA TYR A 81 6.84 -4.42 -4.73
C TYR A 81 6.78 -4.87 -3.27
N THR A 82 7.33 -6.05 -2.98
CA THR A 82 7.39 -6.57 -1.60
C THR A 82 8.66 -6.09 -0.90
N LEU A 83 8.53 -5.46 0.27
CA LEU A 83 9.63 -5.26 1.21
C LEU A 83 9.71 -6.49 2.13
N THR A 84 10.57 -7.44 1.78
CA THR A 84 10.76 -8.67 2.57
C THR A 84 11.69 -8.44 3.75
N GLY A 85 11.66 -9.33 4.75
CA GLY A 85 12.63 -9.30 5.85
C GLY A 85 14.08 -9.40 5.37
N GLY A 86 14.35 -10.19 4.33
CA GLY A 86 15.67 -10.29 3.70
C GLY A 86 16.09 -9.00 2.98
N SER A 87 15.16 -8.37 2.25
CA SER A 87 15.40 -7.05 1.63
C SER A 87 15.73 -6.00 2.69
N ALA A 88 14.94 -5.93 3.76
CA ALA A 88 15.15 -4.98 4.84
C ALA A 88 16.52 -5.19 5.52
N TYR A 89 16.89 -6.45 5.79
CA TYR A 89 18.20 -6.80 6.31
C TYR A 89 19.33 -6.30 5.40
N LEU A 90 19.28 -6.61 4.10
CA LEU A 90 20.33 -6.20 3.15
C LEU A 90 20.43 -4.67 3.05
N ILE A 91 19.30 -3.97 3.02
CA ILE A 91 19.27 -2.50 3.02
C ILE A 91 19.96 -1.96 4.28
N ASN A 92 19.72 -2.54 5.45
CA ASN A 92 20.37 -2.12 6.69
C ASN A 92 21.88 -2.39 6.73
N GLN A 93 22.39 -3.36 5.95
CA GLN A 93 23.83 -3.61 5.83
C GLN A 93 24.57 -2.60 4.94
N MET A 94 23.86 -1.78 4.17
CA MET A 94 24.48 -0.75 3.35
C MET A 94 25.03 0.39 4.22
N ASP A 95 26.05 1.09 3.70
CA ASP A 95 26.48 2.37 4.25
C ASP A 95 25.31 3.36 4.31
N ALA A 96 25.26 4.18 5.36
CA ALA A 96 24.12 5.06 5.61
C ALA A 96 23.80 6.00 4.43
N GLY A 97 24.84 6.52 3.75
CA GLY A 97 24.66 7.36 2.56
C GLY A 97 24.11 6.57 1.37
N ALA A 98 24.64 5.38 1.09
CA ALA A 98 24.18 4.53 0.01
C ALA A 98 22.73 4.05 0.25
N ARG A 99 22.40 3.68 1.49
CA ARG A 99 21.02 3.34 1.89
C ARG A 99 20.07 4.51 1.65
N LEU A 100 20.43 5.71 2.09
CA LEU A 100 19.58 6.89 1.90
C LEU A 100 19.36 7.20 0.42
N ASN A 101 20.41 7.10 -0.39
CA ASN A 101 20.31 7.33 -1.84
C ASN A 101 19.39 6.30 -2.50
N LEU A 102 19.55 5.02 -2.19
CA LEU A 102 18.66 3.95 -2.66
C LEU A 102 17.20 4.23 -2.29
N LEU A 103 16.93 4.58 -1.03
CA LEU A 103 15.55 4.84 -0.59
C LEU A 103 14.98 6.11 -1.23
N LYS A 104 15.78 7.13 -1.50
CA LYS A 104 15.34 8.33 -2.24
C LYS A 104 15.05 8.04 -3.71
N GLU A 105 15.88 7.25 -4.37
CA GLU A 105 15.65 6.80 -5.75
C GLU A 105 14.34 6.00 -5.85
N LEU A 106 14.08 5.12 -4.88
CA LEU A 106 12.90 4.27 -4.91
C LEU A 106 11.61 4.99 -4.49
N PHE A 107 11.65 5.76 -3.40
CA PHE A 107 10.45 6.29 -2.74
C PHE A 107 10.32 7.82 -2.82
N GLY A 108 11.35 8.51 -3.30
CA GLY A 108 11.32 9.96 -3.45
C GLY A 108 10.42 10.42 -4.59
N ASN A 109 10.34 11.74 -4.73
CA ASN A 109 9.59 12.43 -5.79
C ASN A 109 10.48 13.37 -6.63
N SER A 110 11.80 13.23 -6.53
CA SER A 110 12.73 13.93 -7.41
C SER A 110 12.64 13.37 -8.83
N GLU A 111 13.20 14.09 -9.79
CA GLU A 111 13.22 13.68 -11.21
C GLU A 111 13.90 12.32 -11.46
N ASP A 112 14.88 11.97 -10.63
CA ASP A 112 15.59 10.68 -10.67
C ASP A 112 14.92 9.58 -9.82
N ALA A 113 13.78 9.87 -9.17
CA ALA A 113 13.08 8.90 -8.34
C ALA A 113 11.90 8.25 -9.08
N ILE A 114 11.62 6.99 -8.74
CA ILE A 114 10.56 6.22 -9.40
C ILE A 114 9.21 6.28 -8.65
N GLY A 115 9.15 6.93 -7.48
CA GLY A 115 7.91 7.27 -6.80
C GLY A 115 7.07 6.07 -6.33
N ILE A 116 7.68 5.02 -5.79
CA ILE A 116 6.95 3.87 -5.24
C ILE A 116 5.98 4.32 -4.15
N SER A 117 4.72 3.91 -4.28
CA SER A 117 3.59 4.41 -3.49
C SER A 117 2.85 3.32 -2.72
N TYR A 118 3.13 2.04 -2.98
CA TYR A 118 2.50 0.92 -2.27
C TYR A 118 3.48 -0.24 -2.07
N LEU A 119 3.70 -0.67 -0.82
CA LEU A 119 4.50 -1.83 -0.49
C LEU A 119 3.67 -3.00 0.03
N ARG A 120 4.03 -4.22 -0.38
CA ARG A 120 3.60 -5.44 0.30
C ARG A 120 4.62 -5.83 1.37
N ILE A 121 4.16 -6.26 2.54
CA ILE A 121 4.97 -6.76 3.66
C ILE A 121 4.42 -8.09 4.19
N SER A 122 5.28 -8.86 4.83
CA SER A 122 4.88 -10.11 5.49
C SER A 122 4.33 -9.87 6.89
N ILE A 123 3.30 -10.63 7.24
CA ILE A 123 2.81 -10.75 8.63
C ILE A 123 3.47 -12.01 9.20
N GLY A 124 4.57 -11.83 9.93
CA GLY A 124 5.52 -12.89 10.28
C GLY A 124 6.60 -13.05 9.21
N ALA A 125 7.29 -14.18 9.22
CA ALA A 125 8.28 -14.49 8.21
C ALA A 125 7.65 -14.76 6.83
N SER A 126 8.46 -14.54 5.80
CA SER A 126 8.33 -15.12 4.46
C SER A 126 9.47 -16.12 4.20
N ASP A 127 9.43 -16.81 3.08
CA ASP A 127 10.55 -17.59 2.52
C ASP A 127 11.80 -16.71 2.28
N LEU A 128 11.59 -15.44 1.92
CA LEU A 128 12.64 -14.43 1.79
C LEU A 128 13.05 -13.75 3.11
N SER A 129 12.75 -14.36 4.26
CA SER A 129 13.25 -13.91 5.57
C SER A 129 14.47 -14.74 6.00
N ARG A 130 15.35 -14.17 6.82
CA ARG A 130 16.57 -14.86 7.28
C ARG A 130 16.28 -16.10 8.12
N THR A 131 15.18 -16.06 8.86
CA THR A 131 14.70 -17.14 9.72
C THR A 131 13.19 -17.24 9.61
N VAL A 132 12.67 -18.42 9.89
CA VAL A 132 11.23 -18.68 9.96
C VAL A 132 10.74 -18.29 11.35
N PHE A 133 9.67 -17.49 11.41
CA PHE A 133 9.02 -17.11 12.66
C PHE A 133 7.56 -16.70 12.44
N SER A 134 6.79 -16.76 13.52
CA SER A 134 5.55 -16.02 13.71
C SER A 134 5.71 -15.05 14.90
N TYR A 135 4.75 -14.15 15.09
CA TYR A 135 4.77 -13.24 16.24
C TYR A 135 4.36 -13.93 17.55
N ASN A 136 4.02 -15.21 17.56
CA ASN A 136 3.61 -15.94 18.76
C ASN A 136 4.08 -17.41 18.73
N ASP A 137 5.36 -17.61 18.36
CA ASP A 137 6.01 -18.92 18.45
C ASP A 137 6.24 -19.31 19.90
N LEU A 138 6.04 -20.60 20.19
CA LEU A 138 6.11 -21.19 21.53
C LEU A 138 6.90 -22.50 21.49
N PRO A 139 7.44 -22.95 22.64
CA PRO A 139 7.94 -24.31 22.78
C PRO A 139 6.89 -25.35 22.38
N SER A 140 7.35 -26.49 21.87
CA SER A 140 6.46 -27.59 21.46
C SER A 140 5.55 -28.03 22.62
N GLY A 141 4.25 -28.17 22.35
CA GLY A 141 3.24 -28.53 23.34
C GLY A 141 2.59 -27.35 24.08
N GLU A 142 3.10 -26.13 23.96
CA GLU A 142 2.47 -24.93 24.52
C GLU A 142 1.44 -24.30 23.57
N THR A 143 0.49 -23.57 24.14
CA THR A 143 -0.48 -22.73 23.41
C THR A 143 -0.65 -21.39 24.12
N ASP A 144 -1.05 -20.37 23.38
CA ASP A 144 -1.30 -19.03 23.92
C ASP A 144 -2.54 -18.43 23.25
N THR A 145 -3.72 -18.97 23.58
CA THR A 145 -4.99 -18.56 22.98
C THR A 145 -5.39 -17.12 23.30
N MET A 146 -4.78 -16.52 24.32
CA MET A 146 -4.93 -15.11 24.69
C MET A 146 -3.89 -14.19 24.01
N LEU A 147 -2.94 -14.75 23.26
CA LEU A 147 -1.86 -14.04 22.57
C LEU A 147 -0.99 -13.19 23.52
N ASN A 148 -0.84 -13.59 24.78
CA ASN A 148 -0.08 -12.85 25.79
C ASN A 148 1.40 -12.70 25.43
N LYS A 149 1.98 -13.68 24.73
CA LYS A 149 3.37 -13.71 24.28
C LYS A 149 3.54 -13.15 22.86
N PHE A 150 2.52 -12.51 22.27
CA PHE A 150 2.64 -11.90 20.93
C PHE A 150 3.70 -10.80 20.93
N SER A 151 4.62 -10.82 19.96
CA SER A 151 5.72 -9.85 19.84
C SER A 151 6.13 -9.59 18.40
N LEU A 152 6.34 -8.31 18.05
CA LEU A 152 6.97 -7.89 16.78
C LEU A 152 8.50 -7.80 16.90
N SER A 153 9.12 -8.36 17.94
CA SER A 153 10.55 -8.17 18.23
C SER A 153 11.47 -8.48 17.05
N LEU A 154 11.14 -9.46 16.22
CA LEU A 154 11.93 -9.80 15.04
C LEU A 154 11.83 -8.73 13.94
N ASP A 155 10.66 -8.16 13.71
CA ASP A 155 10.49 -7.07 12.73
C ASP A 155 11.08 -5.74 13.20
N THR A 156 11.26 -5.56 14.51
CA THR A 156 11.92 -4.35 15.04
C THR A 156 13.42 -4.31 14.75
N VAL A 157 14.02 -5.44 14.34
CA VAL A 157 15.43 -5.50 13.99
C VAL A 157 15.70 -4.85 12.63
N ASP A 158 14.94 -5.25 11.60
CA ASP A 158 15.22 -4.83 10.22
C ASP A 158 14.05 -4.14 9.51
N LEU A 159 12.88 -4.78 9.48
CA LEU A 159 11.73 -4.35 8.67
C LEU A 159 11.20 -2.96 9.09
N ILE A 160 10.88 -2.80 10.38
CA ILE A 160 10.31 -1.55 10.90
C ILE A 160 11.29 -0.36 10.74
N PRO A 161 12.59 -0.49 11.05
CA PRO A 161 13.57 0.57 10.78
C PRO A 161 13.63 1.03 9.31
N VAL A 162 13.52 0.10 8.35
CA VAL A 162 13.48 0.46 6.92
C VAL A 162 12.17 1.15 6.56
N ILE A 163 11.02 0.65 7.04
CA ILE A 163 9.72 1.30 6.86
C ILE A 163 9.75 2.75 7.37
N LYS A 164 10.39 3.01 8.52
CA LYS A 164 10.50 4.37 9.06
C LYS A 164 11.34 5.31 8.20
N GLN A 165 12.41 4.82 7.60
CA GLN A 165 13.19 5.61 6.65
C GLN A 165 12.38 5.89 5.38
N ILE A 166 11.59 4.91 4.91
CA ILE A 166 10.70 5.09 3.75
C ILE A 166 9.62 6.12 4.05
N GLN A 167 8.92 6.02 5.19
CA GLN A 167 7.88 6.99 5.58
C GLN A 167 8.41 8.42 5.76
N ALA A 168 9.69 8.58 6.11
CA ALA A 168 10.33 9.90 6.18
C ALA A 168 10.55 10.53 4.79
N ILE A 169 10.64 9.71 3.74
CA ILE A 169 10.79 10.13 2.34
C ILE A 169 9.43 10.28 1.66
N ASN A 170 8.54 9.29 1.86
CA ASN A 170 7.17 9.26 1.34
C ASN A 170 6.18 9.02 2.49
N PRO A 171 5.63 10.08 3.11
CA PRO A 171 4.64 9.96 4.19
C PRO A 171 3.30 9.34 3.76
N TYR A 172 3.03 9.27 2.46
CA TYR A 172 1.76 8.76 1.90
C TYR A 172 1.87 7.31 1.39
N ILE A 173 3.00 6.65 1.61
CA ILE A 173 3.20 5.24 1.24
C ILE A 173 2.11 4.35 1.87
N LYS A 174 1.51 3.50 1.06
CA LYS A 174 0.55 2.47 1.51
C LYS A 174 1.24 1.14 1.82
N PHE A 175 0.67 0.36 2.73
CA PHE A 175 1.16 -0.97 3.12
C PHE A 175 0.08 -2.04 3.05
N MET A 176 0.41 -3.16 2.41
CA MET A 176 -0.43 -4.36 2.34
C MET A 176 0.28 -5.51 3.08
N GLY A 177 -0.38 -6.08 4.09
CA GLY A 177 0.12 -7.24 4.83
C GLY A 177 -0.35 -8.57 4.26
N SER A 178 0.48 -9.61 4.30
CA SER A 178 0.07 -10.97 3.96
C SER A 178 0.86 -12.00 4.78
N PRO A 179 0.22 -12.93 5.50
CA PRO A 179 0.92 -13.97 6.25
C PRO A 179 1.28 -15.16 5.36
N TRP A 180 2.42 -15.79 5.62
CA TRP A 180 2.76 -17.09 5.02
C TRP A 180 2.32 -18.26 5.88
N SER A 181 2.32 -18.13 7.21
CA SER A 181 1.86 -19.17 8.13
C SER A 181 1.41 -18.57 9.47
N PRO A 182 0.40 -19.16 10.13
CA PRO A 182 0.13 -18.92 11.54
C PRO A 182 1.23 -19.55 12.42
N PRO A 183 1.26 -19.25 13.73
CA PRO A 183 2.06 -19.99 14.70
C PRO A 183 1.84 -21.49 14.60
N VAL A 184 2.91 -22.28 14.71
CA VAL A 184 2.86 -23.73 14.44
C VAL A 184 1.89 -24.48 15.35
N TRP A 185 1.71 -24.05 16.59
CA TRP A 185 0.76 -24.65 17.54
C TRP A 185 -0.70 -24.48 17.13
N MET A 186 -1.00 -23.62 16.15
CA MET A 186 -2.33 -23.47 15.54
C MET A 186 -2.59 -24.44 14.37
N LYS A 187 -1.57 -25.13 13.88
CA LYS A 187 -1.62 -25.91 12.64
C LYS A 187 -1.84 -27.40 12.90
N SER A 188 -2.48 -28.07 11.95
CA SER A 188 -2.75 -29.50 12.01
C SER A 188 -1.51 -30.40 12.06
N ASN A 189 -0.39 -29.91 11.51
CA ASN A 189 0.87 -30.66 11.44
C ASN A 189 1.98 -30.10 12.35
N GLN A 190 1.70 -29.03 13.11
CA GLN A 190 2.68 -28.36 13.98
C GLN A 190 4.00 -27.98 13.28
N SER A 191 3.95 -27.70 11.98
CA SER A 191 5.11 -27.36 11.15
C SER A 191 4.92 -26.00 10.50
N SER A 192 6.01 -25.28 10.22
CA SER A 192 5.97 -24.04 9.45
C SER A 192 5.63 -24.25 7.98
N ILE A 193 5.76 -25.47 7.46
CA ILE A 193 5.48 -25.85 6.06
C ILE A 193 4.15 -26.60 5.98
N GLY A 194 3.30 -26.21 5.03
CA GLY A 194 2.04 -26.88 4.71
C GLY A 194 1.06 -26.93 5.88
N GLY A 195 0.28 -28.02 5.96
CA GLY A 195 -0.78 -28.16 6.96
C GLY A 195 -1.93 -27.18 6.73
N PHE A 196 -2.91 -27.21 7.64
CA PHE A 196 -4.07 -26.32 7.61
C PHE A 196 -4.31 -25.74 9.01
N LEU A 197 -5.01 -24.62 9.07
CA LEU A 197 -5.36 -23.95 10.32
C LEU A 197 -6.45 -24.76 11.01
N LEU A 198 -6.24 -25.17 12.26
CA LEU A 198 -7.25 -25.93 12.99
C LEU A 198 -8.46 -25.01 13.30
N PRO A 199 -9.71 -25.42 12.99
CA PRO A 199 -10.90 -24.58 13.19
C PRO A 199 -11.06 -24.01 14.60
N LYS A 200 -10.64 -24.76 15.63
CA LYS A 200 -10.64 -24.31 17.03
C LYS A 200 -9.80 -23.05 17.29
N TYR A 201 -8.93 -22.65 16.37
CA TYR A 201 -8.08 -21.47 16.49
C TYR A 201 -8.46 -20.33 15.52
N TYR A 202 -9.56 -20.42 14.78
CA TYR A 202 -9.97 -19.35 13.85
C TYR A 202 -10.12 -18.01 14.57
N SER A 203 -10.85 -17.96 15.69
CA SER A 203 -11.01 -16.73 16.46
C SER A 203 -9.68 -16.21 17.04
N VAL A 204 -8.77 -17.11 17.43
CA VAL A 204 -7.45 -16.73 17.94
C VAL A 204 -6.59 -16.15 16.82
N TYR A 205 -6.61 -16.75 15.63
CA TYR A 205 -5.84 -16.26 14.50
C TYR A 205 -6.42 -14.94 13.94
N ALA A 206 -7.75 -14.75 13.97
CA ALA A 206 -8.35 -13.44 13.69
C ALA A 206 -7.84 -12.36 14.65
N ASN A 207 -7.79 -12.67 15.96
CA ASN A 207 -7.22 -11.76 16.97
C ASN A 207 -5.71 -11.51 16.77
N TYR A 208 -4.99 -12.46 16.18
CA TYR A 208 -3.58 -12.30 15.82
C TYR A 208 -3.39 -11.21 14.75
N PHE A 209 -4.25 -11.15 13.72
CA PHE A 209 -4.25 -10.03 12.76
C PHE A 209 -4.59 -8.71 13.43
N VAL A 210 -5.64 -8.66 14.26
CA VAL A 210 -6.03 -7.44 14.98
C VAL A 210 -4.86 -6.92 15.83
N LYS A 211 -4.19 -7.82 16.57
CA LYS A 211 -3.04 -7.46 17.40
C LYS A 211 -1.86 -6.97 16.57
N TYR A 212 -1.57 -7.61 15.43
CA TYR A 212 -0.57 -7.12 14.47
C TYR A 212 -0.87 -5.69 14.01
N LEU A 213 -2.09 -5.43 13.53
CA LEU A 213 -2.50 -4.11 13.02
C LEU A 213 -2.42 -3.03 14.12
N GLN A 214 -2.88 -3.34 15.33
CA GLN A 214 -2.80 -2.42 16.47
C GLN A 214 -1.35 -2.08 16.84
N VAL A 215 -0.47 -3.08 16.90
CA VAL A 215 0.93 -2.90 17.32
C VAL A 215 1.77 -2.20 16.24
N MET A 216 1.45 -2.41 14.96
CA MET A 216 2.00 -1.63 13.83
C MET A 216 1.51 -0.18 13.88
N LYS A 217 0.21 0.05 14.12
CA LYS A 217 -0.36 1.39 14.24
C LYS A 217 0.21 2.17 15.42
N GLN A 218 0.44 1.53 16.56
CA GLN A 218 1.14 2.14 17.72
C GLN A 218 2.56 2.59 17.39
N ARG A 219 3.18 1.99 16.37
CA ARG A 219 4.49 2.39 15.85
C ARG A 219 4.36 3.42 14.74
N GLY A 220 3.17 3.93 14.43
CA GLY A 220 2.93 4.88 13.33
C GLY A 220 3.04 4.24 11.94
N ILE A 221 2.74 2.95 11.82
CA ILE A 221 2.65 2.25 10.53
C ILE A 221 1.20 1.82 10.37
N GLU A 222 0.47 2.49 9.47
CA GLU A 222 -0.89 2.11 9.12
C GLU A 222 -0.82 1.09 7.98
N VAL A 223 -1.51 -0.03 8.14
CA VAL A 223 -1.59 -1.09 7.14
C VAL A 223 -2.96 -0.97 6.47
N ASP A 224 -2.97 -0.59 5.20
CA ASP A 224 -4.15 -0.26 4.42
C ASP A 224 -4.99 -1.50 4.07
N ALA A 225 -4.32 -2.63 3.83
CA ALA A 225 -4.96 -3.86 3.41
C ALA A 225 -4.24 -5.09 3.97
N ILE A 226 -4.98 -6.20 4.11
CA ILE A 226 -4.40 -7.51 4.38
C ILE A 226 -5.01 -8.58 3.46
N THR A 227 -4.24 -9.63 3.18
CA THR A 227 -4.80 -10.91 2.74
C THR A 227 -4.85 -11.88 3.90
N ILE A 228 -5.77 -12.84 3.84
CA ILE A 228 -5.92 -13.87 4.88
C ILE A 228 -4.77 -14.88 4.83
N GLN A 229 -4.24 -15.17 3.65
CA GLN A 229 -3.16 -16.13 3.45
C GLN A 229 -2.43 -15.84 2.14
N ASN A 230 -1.09 -15.88 2.17
CA ASN A 230 -0.28 -15.92 0.96
C ASN A 230 -0.42 -17.29 0.30
N GLU A 231 -0.68 -17.31 -1.01
CA GLU A 231 -0.69 -18.53 -1.85
C GLU A 231 -1.40 -19.72 -1.18
N PRO A 232 -2.68 -19.61 -0.81
CA PRO A 232 -3.37 -20.58 0.05
C PRO A 232 -3.50 -22.00 -0.54
N GLN A 233 -3.15 -22.18 -1.81
CA GLN A 233 -3.12 -23.47 -2.50
C GLN A 233 -1.69 -24.05 -2.62
N HIS A 234 -0.68 -23.38 -2.07
CA HIS A 234 0.72 -23.76 -2.17
C HIS A 234 1.33 -24.06 -0.78
N GLY A 235 1.42 -25.34 -0.44
CA GLY A 235 1.96 -25.82 0.85
C GLY A 235 3.46 -26.16 0.85
N GLY A 236 4.20 -25.80 -0.22
CA GLY A 236 5.61 -26.18 -0.39
C GLY A 236 6.63 -25.17 0.15
N ASN A 237 6.22 -23.91 0.32
CA ASN A 237 7.08 -22.84 0.82
C ASN A 237 7.34 -22.95 2.33
N ASN A 238 8.40 -22.30 2.81
CA ASN A 238 8.70 -22.19 4.23
C ASN A 238 8.83 -20.72 4.64
N PRO A 239 7.81 -20.12 5.27
CA PRO A 239 6.58 -20.75 5.78
C PRO A 239 5.49 -20.94 4.69
N SER A 240 4.50 -21.79 4.97
CA SER A 240 3.27 -21.90 4.15
C SER A 240 2.09 -22.45 4.96
N LEU A 241 0.87 -22.20 4.50
CA LEU A 241 -0.37 -22.76 5.04
C LEU A 241 -1.33 -23.04 3.88
N LEU A 242 -1.92 -24.23 3.85
CA LEU A 242 -3.03 -24.52 2.95
C LEU A 242 -4.33 -23.99 3.57
N MET A 243 -5.12 -23.27 2.77
CA MET A 243 -6.45 -22.81 3.15
C MET A 243 -7.36 -22.81 1.92
N SER A 244 -8.23 -23.82 1.83
CA SER A 244 -9.21 -23.93 0.74
C SER A 244 -10.12 -22.70 0.68
N ALA A 245 -10.80 -22.53 -0.46
CA ALA A 245 -11.76 -21.43 -0.62
C ALA A 245 -12.89 -21.47 0.43
N SER A 246 -13.35 -22.67 0.81
CA SER A 246 -14.34 -22.84 1.88
C SER A 246 -13.78 -22.47 3.25
N GLU A 247 -12.56 -22.88 3.58
CA GLU A 247 -11.93 -22.52 4.86
C GLU A 247 -11.68 -21.00 4.95
N GLN A 248 -11.28 -20.36 3.84
CA GLN A 248 -11.16 -18.90 3.79
C GLN A 248 -12.51 -18.21 4.00
N ALA A 249 -13.58 -18.69 3.35
CA ALA A 249 -14.92 -18.14 3.52
C ALA A 249 -15.42 -18.27 4.96
N ASP A 250 -15.20 -19.43 5.58
CA ASP A 250 -15.58 -19.69 6.98
C ASP A 250 -14.74 -18.87 7.97
N PHE A 251 -13.46 -18.60 7.66
CA PHE A 251 -12.60 -17.77 8.49
C PHE A 251 -12.97 -16.28 8.45
N ILE A 252 -13.45 -15.79 7.30
CA ILE A 252 -13.76 -14.36 7.10
C ILE A 252 -15.13 -13.96 7.68
N LYS A 253 -16.09 -14.89 7.73
CA LYS A 253 -17.49 -14.63 8.10
C LYS A 253 -17.67 -14.27 9.57
#